data_AF-A0A9D1CR60-F1
#
_entry.id   AF-A0A9D1CR60-F1
#
_cell.length_a   1.000
_cell.length_b   1.000
_cell.length_c   1.000
_cell.angle_alpha   90.00
_cell.angle_beta   90.00
_cell.angle_gamma   90.00
#
_symmetry.space_group_name_H-M   'P 1'
#
loop_
_entity.id
_entity.type
_entity.pdbx_description
1 polymer ?
#
loop_
_entity_poly.entity_id
_entity_poly.type
_entity_poly.pdbx_seq_one_letter_code
_entity_poly.pdbx_strand_id
1 'polypeptide(L)'
;MKTRIAALALCLWLIPTGALASVAELIQPTAGDAAAPATASEATPAEATASEAASEGEMPEKIRRFIEVAQNEFTQTNWERLPKDNKYTIWFYGDHRQIGWCSVFLIWCANEAGIPLFEMESVEVPQDGVFSCREGRVGNVKLGFESVGRWTETEPPRPGDLLIYGVRGSTPYTHIGMVETVTDLGDDVYELTTIEGNVGATVKRYRFRYDLTPKRAYHNMSEVPQDERTDENCQYKLHDEEWYVFGFCRTWE
;
A
#
# COMPACT_ATOMS: atom_id res chain seq x y z
N MET A 1 -8.51 55.74 -24.90
CA MET A 1 -7.97 56.03 -23.55
C MET A 1 -7.64 54.69 -22.88
N LYS A 2 -6.41 54.52 -22.39
CA LYS A 2 -5.84 53.36 -21.67
C LYS A 2 -5.36 52.14 -22.50
N THR A 3 -4.18 52.34 -23.08
CA THR A 3 -2.95 51.52 -22.95
C THR A 3 -3.07 50.07 -22.43
N ARG A 4 -2.63 49.10 -23.24
CA ARG A 4 -2.13 47.79 -22.78
C ARG A 4 -0.75 47.55 -23.38
N ILE A 5 0.26 47.52 -22.51
CA ILE A 5 1.64 47.16 -22.80
C ILE A 5 1.75 45.67 -22.50
N ALA A 6 2.17 44.87 -23.48
CA ALA A 6 2.64 43.50 -23.27
C ALA A 6 4.00 43.39 -23.95
N ALA A 7 5.05 43.36 -23.14
CA ALA A 7 6.42 43.11 -23.60
C ALA A 7 6.63 41.59 -23.69
N LEU A 8 6.97 41.13 -24.89
CA LEU A 8 7.38 39.75 -25.19
C LEU A 8 8.88 39.63 -24.86
N ALA A 9 9.24 38.81 -23.87
CA ALA A 9 10.64 38.49 -23.58
C ALA A 9 11.00 37.15 -24.24
N LEU A 10 11.90 37.26 -25.23
CA LEU A 10 12.59 36.19 -25.94
C LEU A 10 13.82 35.78 -25.11
N CYS A 11 13.95 34.50 -24.73
CA CYS A 11 15.21 33.95 -24.24
C CYS A 11 15.53 32.63 -24.94
N LEU A 12 16.33 32.77 -25.99
CA LEU A 12 17.07 31.72 -26.71
C LEU A 12 18.43 31.59 -26.04
N TRP A 13 18.78 30.46 -25.42
CA TRP A 13 20.16 30.16 -25.04
C TRP A 13 20.56 28.78 -25.58
N LEU A 14 21.47 28.84 -26.55
CA LEU A 14 22.24 27.72 -27.10
C LEU A 14 23.30 27.26 -26.10
N ILE A 15 23.60 25.96 -26.08
CA ILE A 15 24.84 25.41 -25.48
C ILE A 15 25.59 24.64 -26.59
N PRO A 16 26.91 24.81 -26.72
CA PRO A 16 27.68 24.33 -27.86
C PRO A 16 28.11 22.86 -27.76
N THR A 17 28.37 22.30 -28.95
CA THR A 17 28.97 21.02 -29.28
C THR A 17 30.49 20.94 -29.06
N GLY A 18 31.00 19.75 -28.73
CA GLY A 18 32.40 19.31 -28.91
C GLY A 18 32.59 17.91 -28.30
N ALA A 19 32.57 16.81 -29.06
CA ALA A 19 33.60 16.22 -29.94
C ALA A 19 34.65 15.34 -29.22
N LEU A 20 34.40 14.02 -29.27
CA LEU A 20 35.23 12.88 -29.74
C LEU A 20 36.73 12.71 -29.39
N ALA A 21 37.06 11.40 -29.25
CA ALA A 21 38.35 10.69 -29.33
C ALA A 21 39.21 10.66 -28.04
N SER A 22 39.88 9.57 -27.64
CA SER A 22 40.57 8.53 -28.42
C SER A 22 40.68 7.20 -27.67
N VAL A 23 40.93 6.14 -28.45
CA VAL A 23 41.05 4.71 -28.14
C VAL A 23 42.54 4.31 -28.00
N ALA A 24 42.78 3.13 -27.41
CA ALA A 24 43.96 2.25 -27.48
C ALA A 24 45.16 2.67 -26.60
N GLU A 25 45.91 1.76 -25.95
CA GLU A 25 46.50 0.55 -26.54
C GLU A 25 46.92 -0.50 -25.48
N LEU A 26 47.06 -1.73 -25.99
CA LEU A 26 47.44 -3.01 -25.38
C LEU A 26 48.80 -3.03 -24.67
N ILE A 27 49.03 -4.06 -23.82
CA ILE A 27 50.11 -5.07 -23.93
C ILE A 27 49.83 -6.29 -23.00
N GLN A 28 49.80 -7.49 -23.58
CA GLN A 28 50.10 -8.83 -23.00
C GLN A 28 51.29 -9.42 -23.83
N PRO A 29 51.83 -10.66 -23.64
CA PRO A 29 51.70 -11.75 -22.63
C PRO A 29 53.10 -12.19 -22.06
N THR A 30 53.32 -13.22 -21.23
CA THR A 30 53.47 -14.68 -21.51
C THR A 30 53.59 -15.48 -20.17
N ALA A 31 52.80 -16.55 -19.96
CA ALA A 31 53.08 -18.00 -20.13
C ALA A 31 53.91 -18.69 -19.01
N GLY A 32 53.33 -19.73 -18.38
CA GLY A 32 54.07 -20.63 -17.48
C GLY A 32 53.22 -21.62 -16.66
N ASP A 33 52.82 -22.70 -17.31
CA ASP A 33 52.54 -24.06 -16.81
C ASP A 33 51.40 -24.42 -15.83
N ALA A 34 50.87 -25.60 -16.13
CA ALA A 34 49.62 -26.20 -15.70
C ALA A 34 49.77 -27.13 -14.48
N ALA A 35 48.77 -27.13 -13.62
CA ALA A 35 48.30 -28.32 -12.88
C ALA A 35 46.87 -28.09 -12.37
N ALA A 36 45.95 -28.95 -12.77
CA ALA A 36 44.63 -29.13 -12.18
C ALA A 36 44.41 -30.64 -11.98
N PRO A 37 43.44 -31.12 -11.16
CA PRO A 37 42.43 -30.35 -10.44
C PRO A 37 42.31 -30.70 -8.94
N ALA A 38 41.79 -29.78 -8.14
CA ALA A 38 41.15 -30.10 -6.88
C ALA A 38 39.96 -29.16 -6.69
N THR A 39 38.77 -29.75 -6.69
CA THR A 39 37.49 -29.13 -6.39
C THR A 39 37.48 -28.58 -4.97
N ALA A 40 37.27 -27.28 -4.83
CA ALA A 40 36.83 -26.66 -3.58
C ALA A 40 35.82 -25.55 -3.91
N SER A 41 34.66 -25.70 -3.31
CA SER A 41 33.46 -24.88 -3.41
C SER A 41 33.74 -23.41 -3.15
N GLU A 42 33.44 -22.54 -4.11
CA GLU A 42 33.31 -21.10 -3.87
C GLU A 42 32.06 -20.84 -3.02
N ALA A 43 32.28 -20.16 -1.90
CA ALA A 43 31.23 -19.57 -1.08
C ALA A 43 30.82 -18.23 -1.71
N THR A 44 29.58 -18.13 -2.17
CA THR A 44 28.97 -16.89 -2.63
C THR A 44 28.44 -16.10 -1.42
N PRO A 45 28.56 -14.76 -1.40
CA PRO A 45 28.16 -13.93 -0.26
C PRO A 45 26.67 -13.99 0.02
N ALA A 46 26.34 -13.96 1.32
CA ALA A 46 25.02 -13.95 1.91
C ALA A 46 24.06 -12.97 1.21
N GLU A 47 23.12 -13.53 0.45
CA GLU A 47 21.84 -12.90 0.17
C GLU A 47 21.10 -12.83 1.51
N ALA A 48 20.93 -11.61 2.02
CA ALA A 48 20.22 -11.33 3.24
C ALA A 48 18.81 -11.87 3.10
N THR A 49 18.59 -13.02 3.72
CA THR A 49 17.31 -13.67 3.91
C THR A 49 16.34 -12.64 4.48
N ALA A 50 15.29 -12.34 3.71
CA ALA A 50 14.09 -11.69 4.21
C ALA A 50 13.64 -12.47 5.46
N SER A 51 13.90 -11.86 6.62
CA SER A 51 13.67 -12.46 7.92
C SER A 51 12.18 -12.56 8.17
N GLU A 52 11.69 -13.80 8.11
CA GLU A 52 10.71 -14.39 9.00
C GLU A 52 10.24 -13.47 10.15
N ALA A 53 9.08 -12.87 9.93
CA ALA A 53 8.07 -12.60 10.96
C ALA A 53 6.67 -13.03 10.46
N ALA A 54 6.64 -14.09 9.65
CA ALA A 54 5.41 -14.78 9.24
C ALA A 54 5.62 -16.29 9.44
N SER A 55 5.59 -16.73 10.69
CA SER A 55 5.47 -18.16 10.99
C SER A 55 4.59 -18.42 12.21
N GLU A 56 3.37 -17.90 12.18
CA GLU A 56 2.19 -18.61 12.68
C GLU A 56 1.03 -18.38 11.71
N GLY A 57 0.74 -19.42 10.91
CA GLY A 57 -0.26 -19.43 9.85
C GLY A 57 0.30 -18.95 8.52
N GLU A 58 0.57 -19.87 7.59
CA GLU A 58 0.76 -19.53 6.19
C GLU A 58 -0.46 -18.70 5.73
N MET A 59 -0.26 -17.41 5.42
CA MET A 59 -1.34 -16.49 5.00
C MET A 59 -2.30 -17.21 4.02
N PRO A 60 -3.62 -17.23 4.27
CA PRO A 60 -4.54 -17.97 3.42
C PRO A 60 -4.48 -17.50 1.96
N GLU A 61 -4.67 -18.43 1.02
CA GLU A 61 -4.57 -18.15 -0.42
C GLU A 61 -5.53 -17.03 -0.87
N LYS A 62 -6.75 -17.00 -0.31
CA LYS A 62 -7.72 -15.93 -0.58
C LYS A 62 -7.20 -14.55 -0.17
N ILE A 63 -6.39 -14.47 0.90
CA ILE A 63 -5.82 -13.22 1.38
C ILE A 63 -4.66 -12.77 0.49
N ARG A 64 -3.80 -13.69 0.05
CA ARG A 64 -2.78 -13.37 -0.97
C ARG A 64 -3.42 -12.83 -2.24
N ARG A 65 -4.43 -13.54 -2.74
CA ARG A 65 -5.19 -13.11 -3.92
C ARG A 65 -5.87 -11.76 -3.71
N PHE A 66 -6.37 -11.47 -2.51
CA PHE A 66 -6.95 -10.17 -2.18
C PHE A 66 -5.93 -9.04 -2.31
N ILE A 67 -4.73 -9.25 -1.79
CA ILE A 67 -3.61 -8.31 -1.93
C ILE A 67 -3.22 -8.15 -3.42
N GLU A 68 -3.06 -9.25 -4.15
CA GLU A 68 -2.72 -9.24 -5.58
C GLU A 68 -3.76 -8.52 -6.43
N VAL A 69 -5.05 -8.73 -6.17
CA VAL A 69 -6.14 -8.03 -6.86
C VAL A 69 -6.03 -6.52 -6.60
N ALA A 70 -5.81 -6.09 -5.36
CA ALA A 70 -5.67 -4.67 -5.04
C ALA A 70 -4.42 -4.05 -5.70
N GLN A 71 -3.29 -4.78 -5.75
CA GLN A 71 -2.08 -4.36 -6.46
C GLN A 71 -2.31 -4.21 -7.97
N ASN A 72 -3.05 -5.16 -8.57
CA ASN A 72 -3.42 -5.10 -9.97
C ASN A 72 -4.31 -3.90 -10.27
N GLU A 73 -5.28 -3.59 -9.41
CA GLU A 73 -6.12 -2.41 -9.57
C GLU A 73 -5.34 -1.11 -9.44
N PHE A 74 -4.42 -1.03 -8.48
CA PHE A 74 -3.51 0.12 -8.36
C PHE A 74 -2.67 0.29 -9.64
N THR A 75 -2.10 -0.80 -10.17
CA THR A 75 -1.28 -0.78 -11.39
C THR A 75 -2.09 -0.38 -12.62
N GLN A 76 -3.29 -0.95 -12.79
CA GLN A 76 -4.15 -0.69 -13.96
C GLN A 76 -4.72 0.73 -13.97
N THR A 77 -5.08 1.25 -12.80
CA THR A 77 -5.58 2.63 -12.68
C THR A 77 -4.46 3.65 -12.79
N ASN A 78 -3.20 3.27 -12.52
CA ASN A 78 -2.00 4.09 -12.75
C ASN A 78 -2.15 5.54 -12.25
N TRP A 79 -2.62 5.70 -11.01
CA TRP A 79 -2.85 7.01 -10.36
C TRP A 79 -3.91 7.91 -11.04
N GLU A 80 -4.66 7.40 -12.02
CA GLU A 80 -5.69 8.18 -12.69
C GLU A 80 -6.86 8.47 -11.75
N ARG A 81 -7.51 9.61 -12.00
CA ARG A 81 -8.74 9.96 -11.31
C ARG A 81 -9.90 9.21 -11.94
N LEU A 82 -10.61 8.43 -11.13
CA LEU A 82 -11.81 7.72 -11.53
C LEU A 82 -13.06 8.57 -11.27
N PRO A 83 -14.11 8.41 -12.10
CA PRO A 83 -15.40 9.00 -11.80
C PRO A 83 -15.98 8.44 -10.49
N LYS A 84 -16.94 9.15 -9.89
CA LYS A 84 -17.61 8.69 -8.66
C LYS A 84 -18.51 7.48 -8.90
N ASP A 85 -19.03 7.33 -10.10
CA ASP A 85 -19.80 6.20 -10.62
C ASP A 85 -18.89 5.31 -11.50
N ASN A 86 -17.83 4.78 -10.91
CA ASN A 86 -16.88 3.88 -11.57
C ASN A 86 -17.30 2.41 -11.47
N LYS A 87 -16.47 1.50 -12.00
CA LYS A 87 -16.73 0.05 -12.03
C LYS A 87 -17.08 -0.53 -10.66
N TYR A 88 -16.42 -0.06 -9.58
CA TYR A 88 -16.64 -0.59 -8.24
C TYR A 88 -18.04 -0.21 -7.73
N THR A 89 -18.42 1.05 -7.88
CA THR A 89 -19.74 1.55 -7.45
C THR A 89 -20.87 0.99 -8.30
N ILE A 90 -20.68 0.87 -9.61
CA ILE A 90 -21.69 0.31 -10.52
C ILE A 90 -21.91 -1.17 -10.19
N TRP A 91 -20.84 -1.93 -9.98
CA TRP A 91 -20.92 -3.33 -9.56
C TRP A 91 -21.66 -3.50 -8.23
N PHE A 92 -21.34 -2.67 -7.24
CA PHE A 92 -21.89 -2.81 -5.89
C PHE A 92 -23.36 -2.38 -5.79
N TYR A 93 -23.72 -1.24 -6.39
CA TYR A 93 -25.06 -0.66 -6.26
C TYR A 93 -26.01 -1.02 -7.41
N GLY A 94 -25.49 -1.49 -8.55
CA GLY A 94 -26.29 -1.77 -9.74
C GLY A 94 -26.81 -0.53 -10.47
N ASP A 95 -26.29 0.65 -10.14
CA ASP A 95 -26.67 1.94 -10.75
C ASP A 95 -25.49 2.92 -10.80
N HIS A 96 -25.74 4.12 -11.33
CA HIS A 96 -24.75 5.19 -11.52
C HIS A 96 -24.73 6.23 -10.38
N ARG A 97 -25.01 5.82 -9.13
CA ARG A 97 -24.96 6.77 -8.00
C ARG A 97 -23.53 7.24 -7.72
N GLN A 98 -23.39 8.51 -7.37
CA GLN A 98 -22.10 9.14 -7.10
C GLN A 98 -21.82 9.22 -5.59
N ILE A 99 -21.16 8.21 -5.05
CA ILE A 99 -20.86 8.09 -3.62
C ILE A 99 -19.37 7.82 -3.39
N GLY A 100 -18.89 8.06 -2.16
CA GLY A 100 -17.56 7.64 -1.76
C GLY A 100 -17.41 6.12 -1.89
N TRP A 101 -16.29 5.68 -2.43
CA TRP A 101 -16.10 4.28 -2.86
C TRP A 101 -14.88 3.60 -2.23
N CYS A 102 -14.32 4.14 -1.14
CA CYS A 102 -13.18 3.55 -0.43
C CYS A 102 -13.47 2.13 0.07
N SER A 103 -14.56 1.95 0.83
CA SER A 103 -15.00 0.62 1.27
C SER A 103 -15.41 -0.26 0.08
N VAL A 104 -16.17 0.30 -0.86
CA VAL A 104 -16.68 -0.43 -2.03
C VAL A 104 -15.54 -1.01 -2.89
N PHE A 105 -14.43 -0.29 -3.03
CA PHE A 105 -13.23 -0.79 -3.70
C PHE A 105 -12.68 -2.05 -3.02
N LEU A 106 -12.52 -2.03 -1.69
CA LEU A 106 -12.01 -3.18 -0.95
C LEU A 106 -12.97 -4.37 -0.97
N ILE A 107 -14.28 -4.11 -0.96
CA ILE A 107 -15.32 -5.14 -1.11
C ILE A 107 -15.22 -5.79 -2.50
N TRP A 108 -15.00 -4.99 -3.55
CA TRP A 108 -14.80 -5.50 -4.90
C TRP A 108 -13.53 -6.37 -4.97
N CYS A 109 -12.42 -5.89 -4.43
CA CYS A 109 -11.16 -6.66 -4.39
C CYS A 109 -11.32 -7.99 -3.62
N ALA A 110 -12.03 -7.97 -2.48
CA ALA A 110 -12.31 -9.18 -1.70
C ALA A 110 -13.20 -10.17 -2.47
N ASN A 111 -14.22 -9.68 -3.18
CA ASN A 111 -15.06 -10.51 -4.05
C ASN A 111 -14.26 -11.20 -5.16
N GLU A 112 -13.41 -10.45 -5.87
CA GLU A 112 -12.56 -10.99 -6.94
C GLU A 112 -11.52 -12.01 -6.42
N ALA A 113 -11.16 -11.89 -5.14
CA ALA A 113 -10.32 -12.85 -4.44
C ALA A 113 -11.06 -14.10 -3.95
N GLY A 114 -12.38 -14.15 -4.10
CA GLY A 114 -13.21 -15.25 -3.60
C GLY A 114 -13.38 -15.27 -2.09
N ILE A 115 -13.20 -14.12 -1.43
CA ILE A 115 -13.49 -13.96 0.01
C ILE A 115 -15.01 -13.86 0.18
N PRO A 116 -15.62 -14.69 1.05
CA PRO A 116 -17.03 -14.57 1.41
C PRO A 116 -17.35 -13.19 1.98
N LEU A 117 -18.45 -12.60 1.50
CA LEU A 117 -18.91 -11.27 1.92
C LEU A 117 -20.22 -11.39 2.70
N PHE A 118 -20.27 -10.77 3.87
CA PHE A 118 -21.45 -10.78 4.74
C PHE A 118 -21.98 -9.36 4.97
N GLU A 119 -23.30 -9.21 5.06
CA GLU A 119 -23.90 -7.97 5.57
C GLU A 119 -23.65 -7.87 7.08
N MET A 120 -23.51 -6.66 7.62
CA MET A 120 -23.10 -6.40 9.01
C MET A 120 -23.92 -7.20 10.05
N GLU A 121 -25.24 -7.34 9.86
CA GLU A 121 -26.13 -8.02 10.80
C GLU A 121 -26.09 -9.55 10.71
N SER A 122 -25.32 -10.10 9.78
CA SER A 122 -25.34 -11.52 9.40
C SER A 122 -23.93 -12.13 9.27
N VAL A 123 -22.93 -11.51 9.90
CA VAL A 123 -21.55 -11.99 9.83
C VAL A 123 -21.45 -13.36 10.50
N GLU A 124 -21.00 -14.33 9.72
CA GLU A 124 -20.64 -15.67 10.18
C GLU A 124 -19.17 -15.91 9.83
N VAL A 125 -18.36 -16.33 10.80
CA VAL A 125 -16.95 -16.65 10.54
C VAL A 125 -16.88 -18.01 9.84
N PRO A 126 -16.41 -18.09 8.58
CA PRO A 126 -16.30 -19.36 7.88
C PRO A 126 -15.26 -20.28 8.53
N GLN A 127 -15.30 -21.58 8.21
CA GLN A 127 -14.37 -22.56 8.79
C GLN A 127 -12.89 -22.26 8.50
N ASP A 128 -12.59 -21.69 7.32
CA ASP A 128 -11.24 -21.27 6.95
C ASP A 128 -10.83 -19.91 7.56
N GLY A 129 -11.70 -19.31 8.38
CA GLY A 129 -11.44 -18.07 9.09
C GLY A 129 -11.44 -16.81 8.21
N VAL A 130 -11.67 -16.93 6.89
CA VAL A 130 -11.51 -15.82 5.93
C VAL A 130 -12.85 -15.22 5.53
N PHE A 131 -13.05 -13.92 5.78
CA PHE A 131 -14.26 -13.20 5.35
C PHE A 131 -14.04 -11.68 5.25
N SER A 132 -15.02 -10.98 4.67
CA SER A 132 -15.14 -9.52 4.75
C SER A 132 -16.61 -9.08 4.83
N CYS A 133 -16.83 -7.79 5.11
CA CYS A 133 -18.17 -7.21 5.21
C CYS A 133 -18.56 -6.50 3.91
N ARG A 134 -19.80 -6.70 3.43
CA ARG A 134 -20.37 -6.07 2.23
C ARG A 134 -20.96 -4.68 2.51
N GLU A 135 -20.21 -3.83 3.20
CA GLU A 135 -20.73 -2.57 3.73
C GLU A 135 -20.12 -1.32 3.07
N GLY A 136 -20.91 -0.53 2.36
CA GLY A 136 -20.44 0.69 1.72
C GLY A 136 -20.02 1.79 2.72
N ARG A 137 -20.52 1.74 3.96
CA ARG A 137 -20.17 2.67 5.05
C ARG A 137 -19.07 2.09 5.92
N VAL A 138 -17.98 2.84 6.10
CA VAL A 138 -16.81 2.41 6.89
C VAL A 138 -17.17 1.99 8.32
N GLY A 139 -18.05 2.73 8.99
CA GLY A 139 -18.51 2.39 10.34
C GLY A 139 -19.25 1.04 10.41
N ASN A 140 -20.01 0.68 9.38
CA ASN A 140 -20.71 -0.61 9.33
C ASN A 140 -19.73 -1.77 9.11
N VAL A 141 -18.67 -1.57 8.31
CA VAL A 141 -17.58 -2.56 8.18
C VAL A 141 -17.02 -2.86 9.57
N LYS A 142 -16.65 -1.81 10.33
CA LYS A 142 -16.14 -1.96 11.69
C LYS A 142 -17.07 -2.77 12.59
N LEU A 143 -18.36 -2.42 12.59
CA LEU A 143 -19.37 -3.09 13.42
C LEU A 143 -19.55 -4.57 13.03
N GLY A 144 -19.45 -4.91 11.73
CA GLY A 144 -19.54 -6.29 11.26
C GLY A 144 -18.38 -7.14 11.79
N PHE A 145 -17.15 -6.65 11.67
CA PHE A 145 -15.98 -7.34 12.24
C PHE A 145 -16.01 -7.41 13.76
N GLU A 146 -16.44 -6.33 14.44
CA GLU A 146 -16.57 -6.30 15.90
C GLU A 146 -17.59 -7.32 16.42
N SER A 147 -18.69 -7.54 15.69
CA SER A 147 -19.75 -8.48 16.09
C SER A 147 -19.27 -9.92 16.30
N VAL A 148 -18.14 -10.27 15.68
CA VAL A 148 -17.50 -11.60 15.75
C VAL A 148 -16.10 -11.54 16.39
N GLY A 149 -15.76 -10.43 17.06
CA GLY A 149 -14.48 -10.28 17.78
C GLY A 149 -13.27 -10.07 16.88
N ARG A 150 -13.47 -9.64 15.63
CA ARG A 150 -12.42 -9.46 14.60
C ARG A 150 -12.04 -8.00 14.37
N TRP A 151 -12.40 -7.11 15.31
CA TRP A 151 -11.95 -5.72 15.38
C TRP A 151 -10.88 -5.58 16.45
N THR A 152 -9.82 -4.80 16.18
CA THR A 152 -8.78 -4.51 17.17
C THR A 152 -8.15 -3.13 17.00
N GLU A 153 -7.78 -2.54 18.13
CA GLU A 153 -7.02 -1.28 18.23
C GLU A 153 -5.67 -1.49 18.95
N THR A 154 -5.42 -2.72 19.44
CA THR A 154 -4.35 -3.02 20.41
C THR A 154 -3.42 -4.15 19.95
N GLU A 155 -3.67 -4.73 18.78
CA GLU A 155 -2.90 -5.86 18.26
C GLU A 155 -2.13 -5.46 16.98
N PRO A 156 -0.91 -5.99 16.77
CA PRO A 156 -0.08 -5.69 15.61
C PRO A 156 -0.80 -5.96 14.27
N PRO A 157 -0.74 -5.05 13.28
CA PRO A 157 -1.41 -5.24 12.00
C PRO A 157 -0.82 -6.40 11.21
N ARG A 158 -1.61 -7.00 10.33
CA ARG A 158 -1.15 -8.06 9.42
C ARG A 158 -1.52 -7.73 7.97
N PRO A 159 -0.76 -8.24 7.00
CA PRO A 159 -1.17 -8.17 5.60
C PRO A 159 -2.58 -8.74 5.38
N GLY A 160 -3.38 -8.05 4.58
CA GLY A 160 -4.77 -8.37 4.30
C GLY A 160 -5.78 -7.82 5.30
N ASP A 161 -5.35 -7.34 6.48
CA ASP A 161 -6.27 -6.64 7.39
C ASP A 161 -6.78 -5.35 6.73
N LEU A 162 -8.04 -4.99 7.00
CA LEU A 162 -8.54 -3.67 6.62
C LEU A 162 -8.19 -2.69 7.74
N LEU A 163 -7.62 -1.54 7.40
CA LEU A 163 -7.35 -0.48 8.37
C LEU A 163 -8.37 0.64 8.22
N ILE A 164 -8.89 1.15 9.35
CA ILE A 164 -9.82 2.27 9.36
C ILE A 164 -9.09 3.50 9.87
N TYR A 165 -9.24 4.61 9.12
CA TYR A 165 -8.71 5.91 9.51
C TYR A 165 -9.78 6.78 10.15
N GLY A 166 -9.41 7.47 11.21
CA GLY A 166 -10.15 8.56 11.80
C GLY A 166 -9.52 9.92 11.51
N VAL A 167 -10.27 10.98 11.77
CA VAL A 167 -9.77 12.36 11.74
C VAL A 167 -9.92 12.97 13.13
N ARG A 168 -8.85 13.52 13.67
CA ARG A 168 -8.87 14.12 15.00
C ARG A 168 -9.87 15.28 15.06
N GLY A 169 -10.68 15.32 16.12
CA GLY A 169 -11.76 16.29 16.24
C GLY A 169 -12.99 16.02 15.35
N SER A 170 -13.03 14.87 14.67
CA SER A 170 -14.12 14.44 13.79
C SER A 170 -14.44 12.94 14.01
N THR A 171 -15.03 12.28 13.03
CA THR A 171 -15.44 10.86 13.11
C THR A 171 -14.24 9.90 13.02
N PRO A 172 -14.23 8.80 13.81
CA PRO A 172 -13.21 7.75 13.72
C PRO A 172 -13.38 6.84 12.49
N TYR A 173 -14.42 7.03 11.67
CA TYR A 173 -14.76 6.17 10.52
C TYR A 173 -14.67 6.93 9.19
N THR A 174 -13.58 7.64 8.96
CA THR A 174 -13.45 8.56 7.82
C THR A 174 -13.04 7.85 6.53
N HIS A 175 -12.09 6.92 6.62
CA HIS A 175 -11.55 6.20 5.47
C HIS A 175 -11.19 4.77 5.82
N ILE A 176 -11.01 3.93 4.81
CA ILE A 176 -10.60 2.53 4.96
C ILE A 176 -9.60 2.16 3.87
N GLY A 177 -8.57 1.41 4.24
CA GLY A 177 -7.56 0.84 3.35
C GLY A 177 -7.38 -0.64 3.61
N MET A 178 -6.56 -1.31 2.79
CA MET A 178 -6.07 -2.66 3.05
C MET A 178 -4.56 -2.62 3.30
N VAL A 179 -4.12 -3.29 4.37
CA VAL A 179 -2.70 -3.50 4.65
C VAL A 179 -2.13 -4.47 3.61
N GLU A 180 -1.15 -4.03 2.85
CA GLU A 180 -0.44 -4.84 1.86
C GLU A 180 0.78 -5.52 2.49
N THR A 181 1.61 -4.75 3.19
CA THR A 181 2.82 -5.26 3.85
C THR A 181 2.96 -4.64 5.24
N VAL A 182 3.60 -5.38 6.13
CA VAL A 182 3.95 -4.94 7.48
C VAL A 182 5.41 -5.27 7.73
N THR A 183 6.18 -4.30 8.19
CA THR A 183 7.54 -4.49 8.71
C THR A 183 7.57 -4.04 10.16
N ASP A 184 7.89 -4.95 11.07
CA ASP A 184 8.13 -4.62 12.47
C ASP A 184 9.46 -3.86 12.62
N LEU A 185 9.42 -2.65 13.18
CA LEU A 185 10.59 -1.80 13.42
C LEU A 185 11.05 -1.84 14.89
N GLY A 186 10.37 -2.63 15.73
CA GLY A 186 10.54 -2.67 17.19
C GLY A 186 9.77 -1.56 17.90
N ASP A 187 9.72 -1.69 19.24
CA ASP A 187 9.06 -0.72 20.14
C ASP A 187 7.60 -0.40 19.75
N ASP A 188 6.86 -1.42 19.31
CA ASP A 188 5.46 -1.30 18.84
C ASP A 188 5.26 -0.38 17.62
N VAL A 189 6.33 -0.10 16.87
CA VAL A 189 6.29 0.67 15.64
C VAL A 189 6.38 -0.26 14.43
N TYR A 190 5.47 -0.05 13.48
CA TYR A 190 5.36 -0.84 12.25
C TYR A 190 5.45 0.07 11.04
N GLU A 191 6.23 -0.29 10.03
CA GLU A 191 6.08 0.29 8.70
C GLU A 191 5.00 -0.47 7.93
N LEU A 192 3.99 0.26 7.45
CA LEU A 192 2.88 -0.30 6.70
C LEU A 192 2.95 0.19 5.26
N THR A 193 2.75 -0.73 4.31
CA THR A 193 2.29 -0.36 2.97
C THR A 193 0.79 -0.65 2.88
N THR A 194 0.00 0.28 2.34
CA THR A 194 -1.45 0.13 2.19
C THR A 194 -1.89 0.40 0.76
N ILE A 195 -2.99 -0.23 0.33
CA ILE A 195 -3.68 0.09 -0.93
C ILE A 195 -5.10 0.55 -0.62
N GLU A 196 -5.48 1.68 -1.21
CA GLU A 196 -6.66 2.43 -0.80
C GLU A 196 -7.42 3.00 -2.00
N GLY A 197 -8.73 2.79 -2.01
CA GLY A 197 -9.62 3.37 -3.02
C GLY A 197 -10.12 4.76 -2.61
N ASN A 198 -10.44 5.60 -3.58
CA ASN A 198 -11.10 6.89 -3.39
C ASN A 198 -10.31 7.94 -2.59
N VAL A 199 -8.98 7.83 -2.54
CA VAL A 199 -8.15 8.91 -1.97
C VAL A 199 -7.95 9.96 -3.05
N GLY A 200 -8.70 11.07 -2.97
CA GLY A 200 -8.70 12.08 -4.02
C GLY A 200 -9.31 11.62 -5.34
N ALA A 201 -10.24 10.65 -5.29
CA ALA A 201 -10.84 9.96 -6.45
C ALA A 201 -9.88 9.06 -7.24
N THR A 202 -8.87 8.51 -6.59
CA THR A 202 -7.84 7.63 -7.20
C THR A 202 -7.64 6.39 -6.34
N VAL A 203 -7.13 5.29 -6.92
CA VAL A 203 -6.57 4.18 -6.16
C VAL A 203 -5.11 4.52 -5.85
N LYS A 204 -4.74 4.54 -4.57
CA LYS A 204 -3.41 4.94 -4.11
C LYS A 204 -2.76 3.85 -3.28
N ARG A 205 -1.43 3.89 -3.28
CA ARG A 205 -0.58 3.10 -2.41
C ARG A 205 0.18 4.03 -1.46
N TYR A 206 0.11 3.79 -0.16
CA TYR A 206 0.78 4.60 0.86
C TYR A 206 1.82 3.77 1.60
N ARG A 207 2.90 4.42 2.05
CA ARG A 207 3.85 3.83 2.98
C ARG A 207 4.15 4.80 4.13
N PHE A 208 3.91 4.36 5.35
CA PHE A 208 4.05 5.17 6.56
C PHE A 208 4.37 4.31 7.77
N ARG A 209 4.84 4.95 8.84
CA ARG A 209 5.04 4.30 10.14
C ARG A 209 3.81 4.47 11.02
N TYR A 210 3.36 3.36 11.59
CA TYR A 210 2.27 3.24 12.54
C TYR A 210 2.82 2.90 13.92
N ASP A 211 2.46 3.70 14.93
CA ASP A 211 2.82 3.46 16.33
C ASP A 211 1.60 2.87 17.06
N LEU A 212 1.68 1.58 17.43
CA LEU A 212 0.58 0.88 18.09
C LEU A 212 0.35 1.38 19.53
N THR A 213 1.39 1.89 20.20
CA THR A 213 1.31 2.39 21.58
C THR A 213 1.70 3.86 21.68
N PRO A 214 0.98 4.76 20.96
CA PRO A 214 1.39 6.14 20.81
C PRO A 214 1.30 6.87 22.16
N LYS A 215 2.34 7.62 22.50
CA LYS A 215 2.38 8.44 23.73
C LYS A 215 1.24 9.46 23.83
N ARG A 216 0.71 9.88 22.68
CA ARG A 216 -0.45 10.76 22.58
C ARG A 216 -1.50 10.10 21.70
N ALA A 217 -2.70 9.92 22.27
CA ALA A 217 -3.83 9.33 21.57
C ALA A 217 -4.05 10.00 20.21
N TYR A 218 -4.32 9.18 19.18
CA TYR A 218 -4.57 9.60 17.81
C TYR A 218 -3.38 10.28 17.10
N HIS A 219 -2.16 10.10 17.62
CA HIS A 219 -0.91 10.46 16.95
C HIS A 219 -0.05 9.22 16.74
N ASN A 220 -0.60 8.29 15.97
CA ASN A 220 0.00 6.99 15.67
C ASN A 220 0.46 6.86 14.22
N MET A 221 0.62 7.95 13.48
CA MET A 221 1.09 7.93 12.11
C MET A 221 2.24 8.91 11.93
N SER A 222 3.28 8.50 11.22
CA SER A 222 4.38 9.36 10.79
C SER A 222 4.89 8.95 9.41
N GLU A 223 5.42 9.91 8.66
CA GLU A 223 6.08 9.61 7.39
C GLU A 223 7.33 8.76 7.60
N VAL A 224 7.63 7.90 6.63
CA VAL A 224 8.94 7.21 6.57
C VAL A 224 10.05 8.25 6.38
N PRO A 225 11.21 8.15 7.07
CA PRO A 225 12.35 9.04 6.87
C PRO A 225 12.78 9.12 5.40
N GLN A 226 13.18 10.31 4.94
CA GLN A 226 13.41 10.57 3.51
C GLN A 226 14.50 9.68 2.90
N ASP A 227 15.53 9.34 3.66
CA ASP A 227 16.65 8.49 3.29
C ASP A 227 16.30 6.99 3.21
N GLU A 228 15.15 6.58 3.76
CA GLU A 228 14.63 5.21 3.71
C GLU A 228 13.60 5.02 2.57
N ARG A 229 13.19 6.09 1.88
CA ARG A 229 12.18 6.04 0.81
C ARG A 229 12.78 5.48 -0.48
N THR A 230 12.37 4.27 -0.83
CA THR A 230 12.96 3.51 -1.96
C THR A 230 11.97 3.17 -3.07
N ASP A 231 10.68 3.10 -2.76
CA ASP A 231 9.62 2.72 -3.71
C ASP A 231 8.92 3.95 -4.28
N GLU A 232 9.14 4.25 -5.56
CA GLU A 232 8.52 5.38 -6.27
C GLU A 232 7.01 5.22 -6.48
N ASN A 233 6.49 3.99 -6.37
CA ASN A 233 5.07 3.68 -6.51
C ASN A 233 4.30 3.82 -5.19
N CYS A 234 4.90 4.43 -4.16
CA CYS A 234 4.26 4.71 -2.88
C CYS A 234 4.17 6.21 -2.59
N GLN A 235 3.06 6.63 -1.99
CA GLN A 235 2.95 7.93 -1.33
C GLN A 235 3.54 7.83 0.09
N TYR A 236 4.56 8.64 0.37
CA TYR A 236 5.15 8.73 1.71
C TYR A 236 4.61 9.90 2.53
N LYS A 237 4.06 10.91 1.86
CA LYS A 237 3.33 11.98 2.54
C LYS A 237 1.99 11.42 3.00
N LEU A 238 1.66 11.62 4.27
CA LEU A 238 0.38 11.21 4.83
C LEU A 238 -0.79 11.91 4.12
N HIS A 239 -1.97 11.30 4.20
CA HIS A 239 -3.21 11.83 3.60
C HIS A 239 -3.48 13.26 4.01
N ASP A 240 -3.42 13.49 5.33
CA ASP A 240 -3.59 14.75 6.02
C ASP A 240 -2.94 14.62 7.40
N GLU A 241 -2.46 15.72 7.96
CA GLU A 241 -1.80 15.70 9.26
C GLU A 241 -2.76 15.27 10.37
N GLU A 242 -4.06 15.59 10.26
CA GLU A 242 -5.11 15.30 11.26
C GLU A 242 -5.56 13.84 11.30
N TRP A 243 -5.17 13.04 10.32
CA TRP A 243 -5.56 11.64 10.22
C TRP A 243 -4.77 10.78 11.21
N TYR A 244 -5.38 9.65 11.57
CA TYR A 244 -4.79 8.63 12.43
C TYR A 244 -5.38 7.26 12.10
N VAL A 245 -4.66 6.19 12.39
CA VAL A 245 -5.19 4.82 12.30
C VAL A 245 -6.07 4.59 13.51
N PHE A 246 -7.37 4.36 13.31
CA PHE A 246 -8.31 4.08 14.38
C PHE A 246 -8.20 2.63 14.85
N GLY A 247 -8.07 1.69 13.91
CA GLY A 247 -7.90 0.27 14.22
C GLY A 247 -8.02 -0.59 12.97
N PHE A 248 -8.06 -1.90 13.18
CA PHE A 248 -7.99 -2.91 12.13
C PHE A 248 -9.14 -3.92 12.20
N CYS A 249 -9.63 -4.30 11.03
CA CYS A 249 -10.54 -5.42 10.82
C CYS A 249 -9.75 -6.64 10.34
N ARG A 250 -9.75 -7.71 11.13
CA ARG A 250 -9.01 -8.96 10.87
C ARG A 250 -9.75 -9.85 9.88
N THR A 251 -9.33 -9.82 8.61
CA THR A 251 -9.97 -10.57 7.51
C THR A 251 -9.69 -12.08 7.54
N TRP A 252 -8.69 -12.52 8.30
CA TRP A 252 -8.31 -13.93 8.48
C TRP A 252 -7.74 -14.21 9.88
N GLU A 253 -7.76 -15.45 10.34
CA GLU A 253 -7.12 -15.97 11.56
C GLU A 253 -6.63 -17.39 11.33
#